data_AF-A0A929U787-F1
#
_entry.id   AF-A0A929U787-F1
#
_cell.length_a   1.000
_cell.length_b   1.000
_cell.length_c   1.000
_cell.angle_alpha   90.00
_cell.angle_beta   90.00
_cell.angle_gamma   90.00
#
_symmetry.space_group_name_H-M   'P 1'
#
loop_
_entity.id
_entity.type
_entity.pdbx_description
1 polymer ?
#
loop_
_entity_poly.entity_id
_entity_poly.type
_entity_poly.pdbx_seq_one_letter_code
_entity_poly.pdbx_strand_id
1 'polypeptide(L)'
;FFDEDFFAYNEDVDIDWRMQLAGFKVWYERTAVVWHKHSATSSKIPGFTINQVFKNLPQVFWKNVPFPMILPMFFKFYAVYWAFVIYRIPKGGVKFALKGIWQGTLLIPKSLKKRREIQGKKVVSNEYLKSILYHGLPLKQVNRIKKFLKLKR
;
A
#
# COMPACT_ATOMS: atom_id res chain seq x y z
N PHE A 1 -9.11 15.82 0.11
CA PHE A 1 -7.82 16.31 -0.42
C PHE A 1 -6.72 15.27 -0.19
N PHE A 2 -5.63 15.33 -0.96
CA PHE A 2 -4.47 14.41 -0.86
C PHE A 2 -3.67 14.61 0.42
N ASP A 3 -2.88 13.61 0.79
CA ASP A 3 -1.93 13.70 1.90
C ASP A 3 -0.52 13.96 1.36
N GLU A 4 0.01 15.16 1.61
CA GLU A 4 1.31 15.62 1.12
C GLU A 4 2.49 14.77 1.60
N ASP A 5 2.35 14.02 2.70
CA ASP A 5 3.42 13.14 3.20
C ASP A 5 3.76 12.01 2.23
N PHE A 6 2.80 11.61 1.38
CA PHE A 6 3.00 10.56 0.39
C PHE A 6 3.87 11.03 -0.77
N PHE A 7 3.58 12.23 -1.29
CA PHE A 7 4.11 12.81 -2.53
C PHE A 7 3.79 12.00 -3.80
N ALA A 8 4.18 10.72 -3.84
CA ALA A 8 3.91 9.80 -4.96
C ALA A 8 3.93 8.34 -4.48
N TYR A 9 3.24 7.46 -5.22
CA TYR A 9 2.96 6.06 -4.90
C TYR A 9 2.12 5.82 -3.63
N ASN A 10 0.96 5.18 -3.78
CA ASN A 10 -0.02 4.81 -2.74
C ASN A 10 -0.83 5.98 -2.16
N GLU A 11 -0.64 7.20 -2.65
CA GLU A 11 -1.51 8.35 -2.38
C GLU A 11 -2.93 8.14 -2.93
N ASP A 12 -3.01 7.42 -4.05
CA ASP A 12 -4.23 6.95 -4.70
C ASP A 12 -4.95 5.90 -3.83
N VAL A 13 -4.20 4.97 -3.25
CA VAL A 13 -4.75 3.96 -2.33
C VAL A 13 -5.19 4.61 -1.02
N ASP A 14 -4.44 5.59 -0.50
CA ASP A 14 -4.83 6.33 0.70
C ASP A 14 -6.12 7.13 0.50
N ILE A 15 -6.27 7.82 -0.62
CA ILE A 15 -7.50 8.58 -0.90
C ILE A 15 -8.69 7.65 -1.13
N ASP A 16 -8.52 6.53 -1.83
CA ASP A 16 -9.58 5.53 -2.02
C ASP A 16 -10.07 4.98 -0.67
N TRP A 17 -9.17 4.58 0.23
CA TRP A 17 -9.54 4.17 1.58
C TRP A 17 -10.36 5.24 2.32
N ARG A 18 -9.93 6.50 2.27
CA ARG A 18 -10.64 7.60 2.95
C ARG A 18 -12.01 7.88 2.33
N MET A 19 -12.13 7.77 1.01
CA MET A 19 -13.39 7.89 0.29
C MET A 19 -14.37 6.79 0.68
N GLN A 20 -13.91 5.52 0.66
CA GLN A 20 -14.73 4.37 1.07
C GLN A 20 -15.17 4.48 2.53
N LEU A 21 -14.28 4.89 3.44
CA LEU A 21 -14.61 5.12 4.85
C LEU A 21 -15.69 6.19 5.03
N ALA A 22 -15.64 7.25 4.24
CA ALA A 22 -16.62 8.33 4.24
C ALA A 22 -17.90 8.02 3.44
N GLY A 23 -18.07 6.77 2.99
CA GLY A 23 -19.30 6.31 2.32
C GLY A 23 -19.39 6.67 0.83
N PHE A 24 -18.33 7.21 0.24
CA PHE A 24 -18.28 7.39 -1.21
C PHE A 24 -18.13 6.04 -1.91
N LYS A 25 -18.79 5.91 -3.06
CA LYS A 25 -18.66 4.73 -3.92
C LYS A 25 -17.50 4.96 -4.90
N VAL A 26 -16.50 4.09 -4.85
CA VAL A 26 -15.41 4.04 -5.82
C VAL A 26 -15.49 2.69 -6.54
N TRP A 27 -15.50 2.71 -7.87
CA TRP A 27 -15.64 1.50 -8.68
C TRP A 27 -14.76 1.57 -9.93
N TYR A 28 -14.51 0.39 -10.51
CA TYR A 28 -13.85 0.24 -11.79
C TYR A 28 -14.87 0.31 -12.92
N GLU A 29 -14.70 1.26 -13.84
CA GLU A 29 -15.50 1.36 -15.07
C GLU A 29 -14.74 0.73 -16.24
N ARG A 30 -15.26 -0.39 -16.75
CA ARG A 30 -14.58 -1.18 -17.79
C ARG A 30 -14.56 -0.47 -19.14
N THR A 31 -15.57 0.35 -19.43
CA THR A 31 -15.73 1.01 -20.73
C THR A 31 -14.88 2.28 -20.86
N ALA A 32 -14.46 2.87 -19.75
CA ALA A 32 -13.58 4.04 -19.72
C ALA A 32 -12.10 3.62 -19.91
N VAL A 33 -11.58 3.73 -21.13
CA VAL A 33 -10.22 3.32 -21.47
C VAL A 33 -9.28 4.53 -21.55
N VAL A 34 -8.16 4.47 -20.80
CA VAL A 34 -7.09 5.48 -20.82
C VAL A 34 -5.75 4.80 -21.04
N TRP A 35 -4.95 5.35 -21.96
CA TRP A 35 -3.60 4.87 -22.25
C TRP A 35 -2.59 5.55 -21.33
N HIS A 36 -1.88 4.76 -20.52
CA HIS A 36 -0.89 5.26 -19.57
C HIS A 36 0.49 4.65 -19.82
N LYS A 37 1.49 5.52 -20.02
CA LYS A 37 2.90 5.11 -20.10
C LYS A 37 3.47 4.89 -18.70
N HIS A 38 3.36 3.66 -18.22
CA HIS A 38 3.80 3.27 -16.88
C HIS A 38 5.26 3.67 -16.61
N SER A 39 5.51 4.37 -15.48
CA SER A 39 6.84 4.71 -15.00
C SER A 39 7.68 5.58 -15.94
N ALA A 40 7.07 6.34 -16.87
CA ALA A 40 7.80 7.19 -17.82
C ALA A 40 8.80 8.16 -17.13
N THR A 41 8.40 8.71 -15.97
CA THR A 41 9.23 9.62 -15.17
C THR A 41 10.06 8.86 -14.14
N SER A 42 9.39 8.07 -13.30
CA SER A 42 10.04 7.42 -12.14
C SER A 42 11.06 6.35 -12.51
N SER A 43 10.98 5.76 -13.70
CA SER A 43 12.00 4.82 -14.19
C SER A 43 13.37 5.48 -14.41
N LYS A 44 13.39 6.80 -14.63
CA LYS A 44 14.63 7.59 -14.81
C LYS A 44 15.31 7.96 -13.49
N ILE A 45 14.64 7.75 -12.35
CA ILE A 45 15.14 8.13 -11.02
C ILE A 45 15.49 6.86 -10.23
N PRO A 46 16.78 6.53 -10.06
CA PRO A 46 17.20 5.29 -9.43
C PRO A 46 16.59 5.10 -8.03
N GLY A 47 15.86 4.00 -7.86
CA GLY A 47 15.30 3.60 -6.56
C GLY A 47 14.14 4.45 -6.04
N PHE A 48 13.70 5.49 -6.75
CA PHE A 48 12.64 6.39 -6.30
C PHE A 48 11.35 5.66 -5.97
N THR A 49 10.84 4.86 -6.91
CA THR A 49 9.63 4.05 -6.73
C THR A 49 9.74 3.09 -5.54
N ILE A 50 10.91 2.47 -5.37
CA ILE A 50 11.16 1.53 -4.27
C ILE A 50 11.07 2.29 -2.95
N ASN A 51 11.81 3.40 -2.84
CA ASN A 51 11.81 4.22 -1.64
C ASN A 51 10.40 4.71 -1.25
N GLN A 52 9.65 5.27 -2.21
CA GLN A 52 8.30 5.79 -1.96
C GLN A 52 7.31 4.68 -1.56
N VAL A 53 7.33 3.53 -2.23
CA VAL A 53 6.44 2.41 -1.89
C VAL A 53 6.70 1.90 -0.47
N PHE A 54 7.96 1.69 -0.08
CA PHE A 54 8.29 1.23 1.27
C PHE A 54 8.07 2.31 2.34
N LYS A 55 8.20 3.61 2.01
CA LYS A 55 7.81 4.71 2.90
C LYS A 55 6.30 4.75 3.15
N ASN A 56 5.50 4.62 2.08
CA ASN A 56 4.07 4.95 2.08
C ASN A 56 3.15 3.79 2.46
N LEU A 57 3.48 2.55 2.10
CA LEU A 57 2.60 1.40 2.37
C LEU A 57 2.23 1.23 3.85
N PRO A 58 3.17 1.33 4.81
CA PRO A 58 2.82 1.28 6.24
C PRO A 58 1.89 2.42 6.65
N GLN A 59 2.03 3.61 6.04
CA GLN A 59 1.16 4.75 6.36
C GLN A 59 -0.27 4.46 5.95
N VAL A 60 -0.51 3.92 4.74
CA VAL A 60 -1.85 3.51 4.30
C VAL A 60 -2.50 2.56 5.32
N PHE A 61 -1.74 1.54 5.74
CA PHE A 61 -2.24 0.52 6.68
C PHE A 61 -2.63 1.15 8.02
N TRP A 62 -1.69 1.84 8.67
CA TRP A 62 -1.90 2.40 10.02
C TRP A 62 -2.89 3.56 10.04
N LYS A 63 -2.97 4.34 8.97
CA LYS A 63 -3.86 5.50 8.89
C LYS A 63 -5.31 5.09 8.63
N ASN A 64 -5.54 4.06 7.81
CA ASN A 64 -6.88 3.81 7.24
C ASN A 64 -7.58 2.51 7.70
N VAL A 65 -6.85 1.45 8.04
CA VAL A 65 -7.49 0.15 8.35
C VAL A 65 -8.21 0.21 9.71
N PRO A 66 -9.53 -0.06 9.83
CA PRO A 66 -10.24 -0.03 11.11
C PRO A 66 -9.65 -1.00 12.14
N PHE A 67 -9.73 -0.64 13.44
CA PHE A 67 -9.06 -1.40 14.51
C PHE A 67 -9.39 -2.91 14.52
N PRO A 68 -10.66 -3.35 14.38
CA PRO A 68 -10.99 -4.78 14.35
C PRO A 68 -10.38 -5.55 13.17
N MET A 69 -9.93 -4.84 12.13
CA MET A 69 -9.33 -5.42 10.92
C MET A 69 -7.81 -5.43 10.96
N ILE A 70 -7.17 -4.71 11.90
CA ILE A 70 -5.71 -4.61 11.98
C ILE A 70 -5.10 -5.99 12.23
N LEU A 71 -5.48 -6.67 13.32
CA LEU A 71 -4.85 -7.93 13.72
C LEU A 71 -5.01 -9.04 12.65
N PRO A 72 -6.20 -9.27 12.05
CA PRO A 72 -6.36 -10.24 10.97
C PRO A 72 -5.50 -9.93 9.73
N MET A 73 -5.24 -8.65 9.45
CA MET A 73 -4.48 -8.23 8.27
C MET A 73 -2.98 -8.08 8.54
N PHE A 74 -2.57 -7.88 9.79
CA PHE A 74 -1.21 -7.52 10.19
C PHE A 74 -0.17 -8.51 9.70
N PHE A 75 -0.33 -9.79 10.05
CA PHE A 75 0.64 -10.83 9.70
C PHE A 75 0.76 -11.00 8.18
N LYS A 76 -0.37 -11.04 7.47
CA LYS A 76 -0.39 -11.15 6.01
C LYS A 76 0.27 -9.93 5.36
N PHE A 77 -0.05 -8.72 5.82
CA PHE A 77 0.51 -7.48 5.31
C PHE A 77 2.04 -7.45 5.48
N TYR A 78 2.53 -7.65 6.71
CA TYR A 78 3.95 -7.58 6.99
C TYR A 78 4.75 -8.74 6.40
N ALA A 79 4.18 -9.94 6.30
CA ALA A 79 4.81 -11.06 5.60
C ALA A 79 5.04 -10.71 4.12
N VAL A 80 4.02 -10.19 3.43
CA VAL A 80 4.14 -9.76 2.02
C VAL A 80 5.10 -8.58 1.88
N TYR A 81 5.01 -7.60 2.78
CA TYR A 81 5.87 -6.42 2.81
C TYR A 81 7.36 -6.80 2.92
N TRP A 82 7.73 -7.67 3.87
CA TRP A 82 9.10 -8.16 4.02
C TRP A 82 9.54 -9.09 2.89
N ALA A 83 8.64 -9.92 2.35
CA ALA A 83 8.95 -10.74 1.19
C ALA A 83 9.30 -9.87 -0.04
N PHE A 84 8.69 -8.69 -0.19
CA PHE A 84 9.11 -7.72 -1.21
C PHE A 84 10.49 -7.12 -0.95
N VAL A 85 10.88 -6.88 0.31
CA VAL A 85 12.24 -6.43 0.64
C VAL A 85 13.26 -7.49 0.22
N ILE A 86 13.02 -8.76 0.57
CA ILE A 86 13.86 -9.90 0.20
C ILE A 86 13.98 -10.01 -1.32
N TYR A 87 12.87 -9.85 -2.06
CA TYR A 87 12.88 -9.84 -3.53
C TYR A 87 13.77 -8.74 -4.16
N ARG A 88 14.12 -7.68 -3.40
CA ARG A 88 15.02 -6.62 -3.88
C ARG A 88 16.51 -6.95 -3.72
N ILE A 89 16.87 -7.97 -2.93
CA ILE A 89 18.28 -8.39 -2.70
C ILE A 89 19.03 -8.62 -4.02
N PRO A 90 18.59 -9.53 -4.91
CA PRO A 90 19.33 -9.79 -6.16
C PRO A 90 19.29 -8.62 -7.15
N LYS A 91 18.44 -7.61 -6.92
CA LYS A 91 18.21 -6.49 -7.83
C LYS A 91 18.92 -5.19 -7.41
N GLY A 92 19.75 -5.24 -6.37
CA GLY A 92 20.43 -4.06 -5.82
C GLY A 92 19.49 -3.00 -5.22
N GLY A 93 18.22 -3.35 -4.98
CA GLY A 93 17.17 -2.41 -4.57
C GLY A 93 17.03 -2.23 -3.05
N VAL A 94 17.73 -3.04 -2.25
CA VAL A 94 17.53 -3.13 -0.79
C VAL A 94 17.84 -1.82 -0.09
N LYS A 95 18.92 -1.12 -0.47
CA LYS A 95 19.28 0.18 0.11
C LYS A 95 18.13 1.20 0.04
N PHE A 96 17.41 1.22 -1.08
CA PHE A 96 16.26 2.11 -1.27
C PHE A 96 15.04 1.63 -0.47
N ALA A 97 14.86 0.31 -0.33
CA ALA A 97 13.81 -0.24 0.52
C ALA A 97 14.03 0.07 2.00
N LEU A 98 15.25 -0.12 2.51
CA LEU A 98 15.61 0.20 3.89
C LEU A 98 15.50 1.70 4.19
N LYS A 99 15.93 2.56 3.25
CA LYS A 99 15.70 4.01 3.35
C LYS A 99 14.21 4.33 3.46
N GLY A 100 13.39 3.71 2.61
CA GLY A 100 11.93 3.89 2.63
C GLY A 100 11.31 3.42 3.94
N ILE A 101 11.70 2.25 4.44
CA ILE A 101 11.27 1.71 5.74
C ILE A 101 11.60 2.68 6.87
N TRP A 102 12.83 3.19 6.91
CA TRP A 102 13.25 4.16 7.92
C TRP A 102 12.40 5.43 7.89
N GLN A 103 12.25 6.03 6.70
CA GLN A 103 11.39 7.21 6.52
C GLN A 103 9.93 6.92 6.91
N GLY A 104 9.41 5.75 6.54
CA GLY A 104 8.06 5.32 6.88
C GLY A 104 7.87 5.19 8.40
N THR A 105 8.83 4.58 9.10
CA THR A 105 8.78 4.45 10.57
C THR A 105 8.71 5.81 11.25
N LEU A 106 9.52 6.78 10.81
CA LEU A 106 9.49 8.15 11.34
C LEU A 106 8.15 8.86 11.12
N LEU A 107 7.38 8.47 10.10
CA LEU A 107 6.06 9.05 9.79
C LEU A 107 4.91 8.42 10.59
N ILE A 108 5.10 7.25 11.22
CA ILE A 108 4.04 6.53 11.93
C ILE A 108 3.33 7.41 12.98
N PRO A 109 4.01 8.16 13.86
CA PRO A 109 3.34 9.00 14.85
C PRO A 109 2.39 10.03 14.20
N LYS A 110 2.80 10.64 13.09
CA LYS A 110 1.99 11.59 12.32
C LYS A 110 0.78 10.89 11.69
N SER A 111 0.97 9.69 11.15
CA SER A 111 -0.11 8.86 10.60
C SER A 111 -1.13 8.42 11.65
N LEU A 112 -0.68 8.08 12.87
CA LEU A 112 -1.57 7.75 13.98
C LEU A 112 -2.38 8.97 14.47
N LYS A 113 -1.81 10.18 14.39
CA LYS A 113 -2.57 11.42 14.64
C LYS A 113 -3.68 11.60 13.60
N LYS A 114 -3.35 11.46 12.31
CA LYS A 114 -4.31 11.56 11.19
C LYS A 114 -5.40 10.47 11.25
N ARG A 115 -5.05 9.28 11.71
CA ARG A 115 -5.98 8.16 11.89
C ARG A 115 -7.18 8.56 12.74
N ARG A 116 -7.00 9.36 13.80
CA ARG A 116 -8.11 9.77 14.68
C ARG A 116 -9.20 10.51 13.89
N GLU A 117 -8.80 11.46 13.06
CA GLU A 117 -9.72 12.20 12.20
C GLU A 117 -10.41 11.27 11.18
N ILE A 118 -9.63 10.41 10.53
CA ILE A 118 -10.13 9.53 9.46
C ILE A 118 -11.12 8.50 9.99
N GLN A 119 -10.79 7.83 11.10
CA GLN A 119 -11.66 6.84 11.71
C GLN A 119 -12.88 7.50 12.36
N GLY A 120 -12.77 8.76 12.83
CA GLY A 120 -13.92 9.54 13.32
C GLY A 120 -14.94 9.91 12.23
N LYS A 121 -14.51 9.97 10.96
CA LYS A 121 -15.37 10.24 9.80
C LYS A 121 -15.93 8.96 9.14
N LYS A 122 -15.64 7.78 9.70
CA LYS A 122 -16.07 6.50 9.14
C LYS A 122 -17.58 6.33 9.31
N VAL A 123 -18.29 6.17 8.19
CA VAL A 123 -19.75 5.94 8.17
C VAL A 123 -20.15 4.53 7.73
N VAL A 124 -19.21 3.76 7.17
CA VAL A 124 -19.45 2.41 6.65
C VAL A 124 -19.15 1.32 7.68
N SER A 125 -19.78 0.15 7.54
CA SER A 125 -19.53 -1.03 8.39
C SER A 125 -18.20 -1.71 8.04
N ASN A 126 -17.68 -2.52 8.96
CA ASN A 126 -16.45 -3.29 8.68
C ASN A 126 -16.75 -4.45 7.71
N GLU A 127 -18.00 -4.90 7.67
CA GLU A 127 -18.51 -5.95 6.79
C GLU A 127 -18.51 -5.46 5.34
N TYR A 128 -18.96 -4.22 5.11
CA TYR A 128 -18.84 -3.57 3.80
C TYR A 128 -17.37 -3.45 3.37
N LEU A 129 -16.49 -2.98 4.26
CA LEU A 129 -15.07 -2.87 3.93
C LEU A 129 -14.46 -4.24 3.61
N LYS A 130 -14.85 -5.31 4.30
CA LYS A 130 -14.41 -6.66 3.97
C LYS A 130 -14.92 -7.09 2.60
N SER A 131 -16.18 -6.82 2.24
CA SER A 131 -16.75 -7.29 0.97
C SER A 131 -16.11 -6.65 -0.28
N ILE A 132 -15.56 -5.44 -0.15
CA ILE A 132 -14.86 -4.76 -1.25
C ILE A 132 -13.36 -5.08 -1.31
N LEU A 133 -12.79 -5.75 -0.30
CA LEU A 133 -11.39 -6.10 -0.26
C LEU A 133 -11.11 -7.42 -0.97
N TYR A 134 -10.04 -7.45 -1.76
CA TYR A 134 -9.54 -8.70 -2.31
C TYR A 134 -8.81 -9.52 -1.24
N HIS A 135 -9.39 -10.66 -0.86
CA HIS A 135 -8.85 -11.52 0.21
C HIS A 135 -7.72 -12.46 -0.24
N GLY A 136 -7.53 -12.65 -1.54
CA GLY A 136 -6.43 -13.45 -2.07
C GLY A 136 -5.05 -12.83 -1.79
N LEU A 137 -4.00 -13.61 -1.96
CA LEU A 137 -2.64 -13.05 -2.03
C LEU A 137 -2.45 -12.34 -3.38
N PRO A 138 -1.59 -11.32 -3.48
CA PRO A 138 -1.27 -10.67 -4.74
C PRO A 138 -0.51 -11.64 -5.66
N LEU A 139 -1.26 -12.46 -6.42
CA LEU A 139 -0.76 -13.67 -7.07
C LEU A 139 0.41 -13.39 -8.01
N LYS A 140 0.38 -12.30 -8.79
CA LYS A 140 1.49 -11.94 -9.68
C LYS A 140 2.78 -11.70 -8.90
N GLN A 141 2.70 -11.03 -7.76
CA GLN A 141 3.84 -10.68 -6.93
C GLN A 141 4.31 -11.86 -6.11
N VAL A 142 3.39 -12.64 -5.53
CA VAL A 142 3.72 -13.90 -4.85
C VAL A 142 4.34 -14.89 -5.82
N ASN A 143 3.86 -15.00 -7.05
CA ASN A 143 4.46 -15.86 -8.08
C ASN A 143 5.89 -15.41 -8.46
N ARG A 144 6.17 -14.09 -8.48
CA ARG A 144 7.53 -13.58 -8.67
C ARG A 144 8.45 -13.97 -7.52
N ILE A 145 7.95 -13.93 -6.29
CA ILE A 145 8.69 -14.32 -5.08
C ILE A 145 8.91 -15.84 -5.04
N LYS A 146 7.86 -16.65 -5.28
CA LYS A 146 7.95 -18.11 -5.39
C LYS A 146 8.99 -18.52 -6.44
N LYS A 147 8.95 -17.89 -7.63
CA LYS A 147 9.95 -18.11 -8.69
C LYS A 147 11.36 -17.76 -8.24
N PHE A 148 11.54 -16.65 -7.53
CA PHE A 148 12.82 -16.25 -6.97
C PHE A 148 13.35 -17.24 -5.91
N LEU A 149 12.48 -17.71 -5.02
CA LEU A 149 12.82 -18.65 -3.95
C LEU A 149 12.87 -20.12 -4.40
N LYS A 150 12.70 -20.41 -5.70
CA LYS A 150 12.63 -21.77 -6.26
C LYS A 150 11.60 -22.69 -5.57
N LEU A 151 10.53 -22.11 -5.03
CA LEU A 151 9.43 -22.88 -4.43
C LEU A 151 8.56 -23.46 -5.55
N LYS A 152 8.25 -24.76 -5.50
CA LYS A 152 7.33 -25.41 -6.47
C LYS A 152 5.97 -24.69 -6.48
N ARG A 153 5.33 -24.68 -7.65
CA ARG A 153 4.06 -23.97 -7.90
C ARG A 153 2.97 -24.46 -6.96
#